data_AF-A0A9D7AI55-F1
#
_entry.id   AF-A0A9D7AI55-F1
#
_cell.length_a   1.000
_cell.length_b   1.000
_cell.length_c   1.000
_cell.angle_alpha   90.00
_cell.angle_beta   90.00
_cell.angle_gamma   90.00
#
_symmetry.space_group_name_H-M   'P 1'
#
loop_
_entity.id
_entity.type
_entity.pdbx_description
1 polymer ?
#
loop_
_entity_poly.entity_id
_entity_poly.type
_entity_poly.pdbx_seq_one_letter_code
_entity_poly.pdbx_strand_id
1 'polypeptide(L)'
;MKASEVSNLIYNHEIELERRARELNTNIMFSREKIVELKKELMSIYQQMAKVLLLESPNVQDINQINQLIEQLKSQIADLNTRLSTLKQKAEKDRQKYDQLTAEAGELEKRRDELLSQDPAFVSLNNKYIQVDNDALSIDELSHQIQEEADNKLAEYDSNSSFHYLIQRKFGQPDYRGKWIFRNLDNWLARQVDFPRNFRNYNMLHAMKQEIVKRQLTVNQRLEALSAERDTMIAGAAQNVGLAEVNQQLGRLEKVLDEGHINIKKLHEELRKNITGDGALFESVTAKIAEVMQTLPLDRLNALTLKTESSLDDELLKKVLATKNSIASFENDIATRYPEWVRVGTEYDRIHAMAQSFINSDLNRSKYHYDIGMNQIETILVSIFSGDFGSRHLLEILKSVRYVPNNNSSGSSGSSSSGGFWSTSSSNSSSSSSSRSSSSRSSSSRSGGYSSSSSSGGGSFSSSSSSGGGKFTTTDSF
;
A
#
# COMPACT_ATOMS: atom_id res chain seq x y z
N MET A 1 38.73 -14.45 -60.71
CA MET A 1 37.73 -14.39 -59.62
C MET A 1 36.36 -13.99 -60.15
N LYS A 2 35.26 -14.53 -59.61
CA LYS A 2 33.88 -14.14 -59.95
C LYS A 2 33.44 -12.90 -59.19
N ALA A 3 32.52 -12.10 -59.76
CA ALA A 3 31.93 -10.96 -59.05
C ALA A 3 31.29 -11.35 -57.69
N SER A 4 30.68 -12.54 -57.60
CA SER A 4 30.13 -13.07 -56.35
C SER A 4 31.19 -13.34 -55.27
N GLU A 5 32.41 -13.72 -55.65
CA GLU A 5 33.52 -13.95 -54.72
C GLU A 5 34.02 -12.62 -54.14
N VAL A 6 34.12 -11.56 -54.98
CA VAL A 6 34.39 -10.18 -54.53
C VAL A 6 33.33 -9.71 -53.53
N SER A 7 32.05 -9.87 -53.88
CA SER A 7 30.93 -9.42 -53.05
C SER A 7 30.90 -10.12 -51.69
N ASN A 8 31.15 -11.43 -51.64
CA ASN A 8 31.20 -12.20 -50.40
C ASN A 8 32.37 -11.75 -49.51
N LEU A 9 33.53 -11.44 -50.09
CA LEU A 9 34.70 -11.03 -49.33
C LEU A 9 34.51 -9.65 -48.68
N ILE A 10 33.93 -8.69 -49.41
CA ILE A 10 33.57 -7.36 -48.88
C ILE A 10 32.55 -7.51 -47.74
N TYR A 11 31.50 -8.29 -47.96
CA TYR A 11 30.43 -8.52 -46.97
C TYR A 11 30.93 -9.19 -45.68
N ASN A 12 31.85 -10.15 -45.78
CA ASN A 12 32.46 -10.80 -44.62
C ASN A 12 33.27 -9.80 -43.77
N HIS A 13 34.05 -8.91 -44.40
CA HIS A 13 34.80 -7.87 -43.68
C HIS A 13 33.86 -6.82 -43.06
N GLU A 14 32.79 -6.44 -43.74
CA GLU A 14 31.76 -5.53 -43.22
C GLU A 14 31.12 -6.10 -41.94
N ILE A 15 30.72 -7.38 -41.95
CA ILE A 15 30.19 -8.08 -40.77
C ILE A 15 31.23 -8.16 -39.65
N GLU A 16 32.50 -8.44 -39.96
CA GLU A 16 33.54 -8.54 -38.93
C GLU A 16 33.77 -7.20 -38.23
N LEU A 17 33.89 -6.10 -38.98
CA LEU A 17 34.01 -4.77 -38.40
C LEU A 17 32.75 -4.37 -37.64
N GLU A 18 31.55 -4.68 -38.15
CA GLU A 18 30.31 -4.40 -37.44
C GLU A 18 30.25 -5.17 -36.10
N ARG A 19 30.61 -6.47 -36.11
CA ARG A 19 30.69 -7.28 -34.88
C ARG A 19 31.70 -6.67 -33.90
N ARG A 20 32.90 -6.29 -34.36
CA ARG A 20 33.95 -5.70 -33.52
C ARG A 20 33.53 -4.34 -32.96
N ALA A 21 32.88 -3.49 -33.76
CA ALA A 21 32.33 -2.20 -33.33
C ALA A 21 31.24 -2.39 -32.26
N ARG A 22 30.34 -3.36 -32.46
CA ARG A 22 29.31 -3.72 -31.48
C ARG A 22 29.92 -4.25 -30.18
N GLU A 23 30.92 -5.13 -30.24
CA GLU A 23 31.63 -5.67 -29.07
C GLU A 23 32.39 -4.58 -28.30
N LEU A 24 33.07 -3.66 -28.98
CA LEU A 24 33.71 -2.52 -28.33
C LEU A 24 32.68 -1.59 -27.68
N ASN A 25 31.56 -1.32 -28.37
CA ASN A 25 30.49 -0.49 -27.82
C ASN A 25 29.80 -1.13 -26.60
N THR A 26 29.48 -2.43 -26.62
CA THR A 26 28.87 -3.11 -25.47
C THR A 26 29.80 -3.10 -24.26
N ASN A 27 31.11 -3.27 -24.45
CA ASN A 27 32.10 -3.15 -23.39
C ASN A 27 32.19 -1.72 -22.83
N ILE A 28 32.19 -0.68 -23.69
CA ILE A 28 32.19 0.72 -23.27
C ILE A 28 30.92 1.05 -22.47
N MET A 29 29.75 0.57 -22.90
CA MET A 29 28.48 0.78 -22.19
C MET A 29 28.45 0.04 -20.85
N PHE A 30 28.96 -1.18 -20.78
CA PHE A 30 29.13 -1.92 -19.52
C PHE A 30 30.04 -1.17 -18.53
N SER A 31 31.21 -0.69 -18.97
CA SER A 31 32.09 0.10 -18.09
C SER A 31 31.43 1.40 -17.63
N ARG A 32 30.64 2.07 -18.49
CA ARG A 32 29.86 3.27 -18.10
C ARG A 32 28.78 2.96 -17.06
N GLU A 33 28.05 1.87 -17.24
CA GLU A 33 27.05 1.39 -16.28
C GLU A 33 27.69 1.08 -14.92
N LYS A 34 28.82 0.34 -14.91
CA LYS A 34 29.58 0.06 -13.69
C LYS A 34 30.11 1.31 -13.01
N ILE A 35 30.59 2.31 -13.76
CA ILE A 35 30.98 3.62 -13.19
C ILE A 35 29.80 4.31 -12.51
N VAL A 36 28.59 4.26 -13.08
CA VAL A 36 27.38 4.85 -12.48
C VAL A 36 26.96 4.10 -11.21
N GLU A 37 27.02 2.77 -11.21
CA GLU A 37 26.77 1.95 -10.01
C GLU A 37 27.78 2.26 -8.89
N LEU A 38 29.08 2.22 -9.19
CA LEU A 38 30.15 2.50 -8.22
C LEU A 38 30.07 3.94 -7.70
N LYS A 39 29.65 4.92 -8.51
CA LYS A 39 29.42 6.31 -8.04
C LYS A 39 28.22 6.41 -7.09
N LYS A 40 27.18 5.58 -7.24
CA LYS A 40 26.08 5.47 -6.27
C LYS A 40 26.52 4.79 -4.97
N GLU A 41 27.30 3.71 -5.07
CA GLU A 41 27.88 3.02 -3.91
C GLU A 41 28.79 3.98 -3.11
N LEU A 42 29.66 4.72 -3.78
CA LEU A 42 30.54 5.72 -3.18
C LEU A 42 29.75 6.81 -2.42
N MET A 43 28.63 7.28 -2.97
CA MET A 43 27.73 8.23 -2.29
C MET A 43 27.10 7.63 -1.02
N SER A 44 26.68 6.36 -1.06
CA SER A 44 26.16 5.64 0.12
C SER A 44 27.24 5.47 1.20
N ILE A 45 28.48 5.19 0.82
CA ILE A 45 29.61 5.09 1.76
C ILE A 45 29.87 6.45 2.42
N TYR A 46 29.87 7.56 1.67
CA TYR A 46 30.01 8.90 2.25
C TYR A 46 28.86 9.28 3.20
N GLN A 47 27.63 8.86 2.92
CA GLN A 47 26.51 9.04 3.85
C GLN A 47 26.68 8.24 5.14
N GLN A 48 27.23 7.02 5.06
CA GLN A 48 27.53 6.21 6.24
C GLN A 48 28.62 6.84 7.11
N MET A 49 29.74 7.28 6.51
CA MET A 49 30.81 8.00 7.22
C MET A 49 30.28 9.30 7.87
N ALA A 50 29.45 10.05 7.14
CA ALA A 50 28.81 11.26 7.69
C ALA A 50 27.89 10.96 8.88
N LYS A 51 27.16 9.82 8.88
CA LYS A 51 26.31 9.39 10.01
C LYS A 51 27.15 8.97 11.22
N VAL A 52 28.23 8.21 11.04
CA VAL A 52 29.16 7.83 12.13
C VAL A 52 29.79 9.08 12.75
N LEU A 53 30.36 9.96 11.92
CA LEU A 53 30.96 11.23 12.37
C LEU A 53 29.97 12.14 13.11
N LEU A 54 28.69 12.16 12.75
CA LEU A 54 27.68 12.90 13.51
C LEU A 54 27.32 12.22 14.84
N LEU A 55 27.14 10.90 14.87
CA LEU A 55 26.76 10.16 16.07
C LEU A 55 27.86 10.16 17.13
N GLU A 56 29.13 10.02 16.72
CA GLU A 56 30.29 10.05 17.63
C GLU A 56 30.74 11.48 17.94
N SER A 57 30.28 12.48 17.17
CA SER A 57 30.57 13.91 17.36
C SER A 57 32.05 14.27 17.60
N PRO A 58 33.02 13.82 16.79
CA PRO A 58 34.41 14.24 16.94
C PRO A 58 34.58 15.76 16.80
N ASN A 59 35.60 16.32 17.45
CA ASN A 59 35.91 17.75 17.34
C ASN A 59 36.66 18.05 16.01
N VAL A 60 35.91 18.21 14.91
CA VAL A 60 36.43 18.39 13.55
C VAL A 60 36.89 19.83 13.26
N GLN A 61 37.76 20.40 14.11
CA GLN A 61 38.23 21.80 13.99
C GLN A 61 38.80 22.16 12.61
N ASP A 62 39.33 21.18 11.87
CA ASP A 62 39.94 21.34 10.55
C ASP A 62 38.97 21.68 9.39
N ILE A 63 37.65 21.47 9.54
CA ILE A 63 36.70 21.61 8.43
C ILE A 63 35.51 22.51 8.81
N ASN A 64 35.68 23.81 8.59
CA ASN A 64 34.71 24.85 8.92
C ASN A 64 33.29 24.59 8.40
N GLN A 65 33.15 24.02 7.19
CA GLN A 65 31.83 23.70 6.61
C GLN A 65 31.10 22.59 7.39
N ILE A 66 31.81 21.54 7.81
CA ILE A 66 31.23 20.46 8.63
C ILE A 66 30.87 21.00 10.02
N ASN A 67 31.73 21.84 10.63
CA ASN A 67 31.43 22.46 11.92
C ASN A 67 30.19 23.37 11.85
N GLN A 68 30.01 24.15 10.78
CA GLN A 68 28.80 24.96 10.57
C GLN A 68 27.53 24.09 10.48
N LEU A 69 27.61 22.95 9.79
CA LEU A 69 26.49 22.01 9.68
C LEU A 69 26.16 21.32 11.02
N ILE A 70 27.18 20.97 11.81
CA ILE A 70 27.03 20.42 13.17
C ILE A 70 26.39 21.46 14.11
N GLU A 71 26.85 22.71 14.11
CA GLU A 71 26.25 23.76 14.94
C GLU A 71 24.83 24.13 14.49
N GLN A 72 24.54 24.07 13.18
CA GLN A 72 23.15 24.17 12.68
C GLN A 72 22.28 23.06 13.27
N LEU A 73 22.70 21.80 13.22
CA LEU A 73 21.96 20.67 13.80
C LEU A 73 21.74 20.84 15.31
N LYS A 74 22.79 21.20 16.07
CA LYS A 74 22.69 21.49 17.51
C LYS A 74 21.70 22.61 17.80
N SER A 75 21.75 23.71 17.05
CA SER A 75 20.84 24.84 17.23
C SER A 75 19.37 24.47 16.98
N GLN A 76 19.10 23.63 15.98
CA GLN A 76 17.75 23.13 15.69
C GLN A 76 17.27 22.15 16.77
N ILE A 77 18.13 21.26 17.27
CA ILE A 77 17.78 20.38 18.40
C ILE A 77 17.54 21.20 19.68
N ALA A 78 18.29 22.29 19.90
CA ALA A 78 18.04 23.21 21.00
C ALA A 78 16.69 23.94 20.85
N ASP A 79 16.36 24.44 19.66
CA ASP A 79 15.04 25.06 19.39
C ASP A 79 13.89 24.08 19.65
N LEU A 80 13.97 22.85 19.13
CA LEU A 80 12.99 21.79 19.40
C LEU A 80 12.84 21.51 20.92
N ASN A 81 13.95 21.49 21.67
CA ASN A 81 13.91 21.36 23.14
C ASN A 81 13.21 22.54 23.82
N THR A 82 13.43 23.78 23.38
CA THR A 82 12.75 24.96 23.96
C THR A 82 11.25 24.99 23.61
N ARG A 83 10.89 24.58 22.39
CA ARG A 83 9.49 24.39 21.99
C ARG A 83 8.80 23.29 22.80
N LEU A 84 9.52 22.22 23.13
CA LEU A 84 9.04 21.13 23.97
C LEU A 84 8.85 21.55 25.43
N SER A 85 9.79 22.32 26.00
CA SER A 85 9.67 22.81 27.37
C SER A 85 8.53 23.83 27.52
N THR A 86 8.37 24.74 26.56
CA THR A 86 7.25 25.71 26.55
C THR A 86 5.89 25.03 26.37
N LEU A 87 5.78 24.01 25.51
CA LEU A 87 4.55 23.20 25.40
C LEU A 87 4.23 22.45 26.71
N LYS A 88 5.23 21.84 27.37
CA LYS A 88 5.04 21.20 28.68
C LYS A 88 4.57 22.19 29.74
N GLN A 89 5.20 23.37 29.82
CA GLN A 89 4.78 24.42 30.76
C GLN A 89 3.36 24.94 30.48
N LYS A 90 2.94 24.98 29.21
CA LYS A 90 1.55 25.30 28.85
C LYS A 90 0.60 24.20 29.30
N ALA A 91 0.89 22.94 28.98
CA ALA A 91 0.05 21.79 29.37
C ALA A 91 -0.10 21.68 30.90
N GLU A 92 0.96 21.95 31.66
CA GLU A 92 0.91 21.99 33.13
C GLU A 92 0.00 23.11 33.66
N LYS A 93 0.08 24.32 33.09
CA LYS A 93 -0.82 25.44 33.45
C LYS A 93 -2.28 25.15 33.07
N ASP A 94 -2.50 24.53 31.93
CA ASP A 94 -3.85 24.19 31.47
C ASP A 94 -4.42 23.01 32.28
N ARG A 95 -3.58 22.09 32.78
CA ARG A 95 -3.96 21.05 33.74
C ARG A 95 -4.34 21.64 35.10
N GLN A 96 -3.56 22.57 35.63
CA GLN A 96 -3.88 23.23 36.91
C GLN A 96 -5.22 23.99 36.85
N LYS A 97 -5.55 24.60 35.71
CA LYS A 97 -6.89 25.19 35.48
C LYS A 97 -7.98 24.13 35.38
N TYR A 98 -7.70 22.98 34.76
CA TYR A 98 -8.66 21.88 34.66
C TYR A 98 -8.99 21.32 36.06
N ASP A 99 -7.98 21.10 36.89
CA ASP A 99 -8.15 20.64 38.27
C ASP A 99 -8.94 21.68 39.11
N GLN A 100 -8.68 22.98 38.92
CA GLN A 100 -9.45 24.07 39.54
C GLN A 100 -10.92 24.10 39.11
N LEU A 101 -11.19 24.07 37.80
CA LEU A 101 -12.56 24.06 37.26
C LEU A 101 -13.32 22.78 37.62
N THR A 102 -12.63 21.65 37.79
CA THR A 102 -13.23 20.38 38.24
C THR A 102 -13.65 20.47 39.70
N ALA A 103 -12.82 21.10 40.56
CA ALA A 103 -13.19 21.37 41.95
C ALA A 103 -14.36 22.35 42.05
N GLU A 104 -14.35 23.43 41.23
CA GLU A 104 -15.46 24.37 41.14
C GLU A 104 -16.76 23.69 40.70
N ALA A 105 -16.71 22.89 39.63
CA ALA A 105 -17.85 22.09 39.17
C ALA A 105 -18.42 21.21 40.29
N GLY A 106 -17.57 20.50 41.05
CA GLY A 106 -17.99 19.67 42.18
C GLY A 106 -18.72 20.42 43.30
N GLU A 107 -18.33 21.66 43.60
CA GLU A 107 -19.07 22.51 44.56
C GLU A 107 -20.38 23.05 43.97
N LEU A 108 -20.41 23.38 42.67
CA LEU A 108 -21.63 23.76 41.96
C LEU A 108 -22.63 22.60 41.83
N GLU A 109 -22.16 21.35 41.68
CA GLU A 109 -23.01 20.16 41.68
C GLU A 109 -23.67 19.92 43.04
N LYS A 110 -22.92 20.00 44.14
CA LYS A 110 -23.51 19.95 45.50
C LYS A 110 -24.58 21.01 45.68
N ARG A 111 -24.30 22.25 45.25
CA ARG A 111 -25.24 23.37 45.37
C ARG A 111 -26.50 23.19 44.49
N ARG A 112 -26.36 22.61 43.29
CA ARG A 112 -27.51 22.19 42.45
C ARG A 112 -28.36 21.17 43.21
N ASP A 113 -27.75 20.16 43.80
CA ASP A 113 -28.45 19.07 44.47
C ASP A 113 -29.11 19.54 45.78
N GLU A 114 -28.49 20.48 46.51
CA GLU A 114 -29.11 21.17 47.64
C GLU A 114 -30.36 21.97 47.23
N LEU A 115 -30.29 22.73 46.13
CA LEU A 115 -31.45 23.49 45.62
C LEU A 115 -32.59 22.56 45.17
N LEU A 116 -32.26 21.50 44.44
CA LEU A 116 -33.24 20.49 44.02
C LEU A 116 -33.87 19.75 45.21
N SER A 117 -33.09 19.48 46.27
CA SER A 117 -33.59 18.86 47.50
C SER A 117 -34.49 19.80 48.32
N GLN A 118 -34.33 21.11 48.17
CA GLN A 118 -35.17 22.13 48.83
C GLN A 118 -36.46 22.43 48.05
N ASP A 119 -36.53 22.14 46.75
CA ASP A 119 -37.72 22.35 45.93
C ASP A 119 -38.77 21.22 46.14
N PRO A 120 -39.94 21.51 46.76
CA PRO A 120 -40.97 20.50 46.98
C PRO A 120 -41.56 19.95 45.67
N ALA A 121 -41.53 20.72 44.57
CA ALA A 121 -42.02 20.27 43.27
C ALA A 121 -41.11 19.15 42.73
N PHE A 122 -39.79 19.39 42.71
CA PHE A 122 -38.80 18.40 42.29
C PHE A 122 -38.82 17.14 43.17
N VAL A 123 -38.86 17.29 44.51
CA VAL A 123 -38.96 16.12 45.42
C VAL A 123 -40.23 15.29 45.13
N SER A 124 -41.37 15.95 44.87
CA SER A 124 -42.60 15.24 44.50
C SER A 124 -42.51 14.54 43.15
N LEU A 125 -41.81 15.14 42.18
CA LEU A 125 -41.60 14.60 40.85
C LEU A 125 -40.65 13.40 40.89
N ASN A 126 -39.53 13.52 41.60
CA ASN A 126 -38.56 12.45 41.78
C ASN A 126 -39.16 11.23 42.51
N ASN A 127 -40.01 11.45 43.52
CA ASN A 127 -40.73 10.35 44.18
C ASN A 127 -41.72 9.65 43.24
N LYS A 128 -42.45 10.39 42.38
CA LYS A 128 -43.31 9.81 41.34
C LYS A 128 -42.50 9.04 40.29
N TYR A 129 -41.35 9.59 39.88
CA TYR A 129 -40.41 8.92 38.97
C TYR A 129 -39.98 7.57 39.56
N ILE A 130 -39.45 7.55 40.79
CA ILE A 130 -39.00 6.32 41.46
C ILE A 130 -40.15 5.30 41.59
N GLN A 131 -41.38 5.74 41.87
CA GLN A 131 -42.54 4.83 41.90
C GLN A 131 -42.80 4.20 40.53
N VAL A 132 -42.88 5.01 39.47
CA VAL A 132 -43.15 4.53 38.11
C VAL A 132 -41.99 3.69 37.54
N ASP A 133 -40.75 3.97 37.94
CA ASP A 133 -39.54 3.22 37.58
C ASP A 133 -39.56 1.81 38.22
N ASN A 134 -39.90 1.70 39.51
CA ASN A 134 -40.11 0.40 40.17
C ASN A 134 -41.32 -0.36 39.59
N ASP A 135 -42.43 0.35 39.30
CA ASP A 135 -43.59 -0.24 38.61
C ASP A 135 -43.18 -0.79 37.23
N ALA A 136 -42.37 -0.04 36.46
CA ALA A 136 -41.86 -0.46 35.15
C ALA A 136 -41.03 -1.75 35.24
N LEU A 137 -40.06 -1.80 36.18
CA LEU A 137 -39.25 -3.00 36.43
C LEU A 137 -40.12 -4.21 36.81
N SER A 138 -41.12 -4.02 37.68
CA SER A 138 -42.03 -5.10 38.09
C SER A 138 -42.91 -5.60 36.94
N ILE A 139 -43.33 -4.70 36.05
CA ILE A 139 -44.16 -5.03 34.88
C ILE A 139 -43.30 -5.69 33.79
N ASP A 140 -42.03 -5.33 33.65
CA ASP A 140 -41.10 -5.96 32.72
C ASP A 140 -40.85 -7.43 33.12
N GLU A 141 -40.53 -7.69 34.40
CA GLU A 141 -40.38 -9.03 34.96
C GLU A 141 -41.67 -9.86 34.79
N LEU A 142 -42.81 -9.29 35.17
CA LEU A 142 -44.12 -9.93 34.99
C LEU A 142 -44.44 -10.18 33.50
N SER A 143 -43.99 -9.30 32.60
CA SER A 143 -44.19 -9.47 31.16
C SER A 143 -43.40 -10.65 30.61
N HIS A 144 -42.15 -10.85 31.07
CA HIS A 144 -41.36 -12.02 30.69
C HIS A 144 -42.03 -13.30 31.17
N GLN A 145 -42.45 -13.36 32.44
CA GLN A 145 -43.12 -14.53 33.01
C GLN A 145 -44.43 -14.86 32.29
N ILE A 146 -45.30 -13.87 32.06
CA ILE A 146 -46.58 -14.06 31.34
C ILE A 146 -46.35 -14.45 29.88
N GLN A 147 -45.35 -13.86 29.20
CA GLN A 147 -45.06 -14.22 27.80
C GLN A 147 -44.55 -15.65 27.69
N GLU A 148 -43.59 -16.06 28.53
CA GLU A 148 -43.04 -17.42 28.55
C GLU A 148 -44.12 -18.46 28.90
N GLU A 149 -44.90 -18.23 29.96
CA GLU A 149 -45.98 -19.14 30.36
C GLU A 149 -47.07 -19.24 29.27
N ALA A 150 -47.44 -18.12 28.64
CA ALA A 150 -48.42 -18.11 27.58
C ALA A 150 -47.90 -18.77 26.30
N ASP A 151 -46.64 -18.56 25.90
CA ASP A 151 -46.07 -19.17 24.69
C ASP A 151 -45.90 -20.68 24.85
N ASN A 152 -45.46 -21.16 26.02
CA ASN A 152 -45.41 -22.58 26.32
C ASN A 152 -46.82 -23.22 26.23
N LYS A 153 -47.84 -22.62 26.85
CA LYS A 153 -49.22 -23.14 26.82
C LYS A 153 -49.90 -23.00 25.45
N LEU A 154 -49.61 -21.94 24.70
CA LEU A 154 -50.11 -21.77 23.33
C LEU A 154 -49.49 -22.81 22.39
N ALA A 155 -48.19 -23.11 22.52
CA ALA A 155 -47.54 -24.17 21.76
C ALA A 155 -48.16 -25.56 22.03
N GLU A 156 -48.53 -25.87 23.28
CA GLU A 156 -49.29 -27.09 23.60
C GLU A 156 -50.63 -27.13 22.85
N TYR A 157 -51.40 -26.03 22.86
CA TYR A 157 -52.67 -25.94 22.15
C TYR A 157 -52.52 -26.04 20.62
N ASP A 158 -51.52 -25.37 20.04
CA ASP A 158 -51.26 -25.37 18.60
C ASP A 158 -50.72 -26.73 18.10
N SER A 159 -50.02 -27.49 18.95
CA SER A 159 -49.59 -28.87 18.64
C SER A 159 -50.76 -29.85 18.47
N ASN A 160 -51.92 -29.55 19.07
CA ASN A 160 -53.10 -30.40 19.01
C ASN A 160 -53.88 -30.16 17.70
N SER A 161 -53.59 -30.98 16.69
CA SER A 161 -54.22 -30.93 15.37
C SER A 161 -55.75 -30.96 15.38
N SER A 162 -56.36 -31.65 16.36
CA SER A 162 -57.83 -31.73 16.50
C SER A 162 -58.42 -30.43 17.05
N PHE A 163 -57.74 -29.80 18.01
CA PHE A 163 -58.11 -28.49 18.54
C PHE A 163 -57.96 -27.40 17.46
N HIS A 164 -56.80 -27.37 16.79
CA HIS A 164 -56.52 -26.41 15.71
C HIS A 164 -57.50 -26.53 14.54
N TYR A 165 -57.88 -27.75 14.13
CA TYR A 165 -58.92 -27.97 13.11
C TYR A 165 -60.28 -27.35 13.48
N LEU A 166 -60.70 -27.46 14.75
CA LEU A 166 -61.94 -26.85 15.23
C LEU A 166 -61.85 -25.31 15.29
N ILE A 167 -60.69 -24.76 15.67
CA ILE A 167 -60.41 -23.31 15.59
C ILE A 167 -60.49 -22.81 14.15
N GLN A 168 -59.81 -23.48 13.20
CA GLN A 168 -59.78 -23.08 11.79
C GLN A 168 -61.18 -23.08 11.15
N ARG A 169 -62.05 -24.01 11.57
CA ARG A 169 -63.47 -24.04 11.17
C ARG A 169 -64.36 -23.01 11.86
N LYS A 170 -63.83 -22.23 12.81
CA LYS A 170 -64.58 -21.32 13.69
C LYS A 170 -65.68 -22.04 14.49
N PHE A 171 -65.44 -23.27 14.92
CA PHE A 171 -66.43 -24.05 15.68
C PHE A 171 -66.85 -23.31 16.95
N GLY A 172 -68.16 -23.22 17.21
CA GLY A 172 -68.72 -22.47 18.35
C GLY A 172 -68.78 -20.95 18.18
N GLN A 173 -68.33 -20.38 17.05
CA GLN A 173 -68.49 -18.95 16.73
C GLN A 173 -69.70 -18.70 15.81
N PRO A 174 -70.23 -17.46 15.74
CA PRO A 174 -71.35 -17.12 14.84
C PRO A 174 -71.07 -17.41 13.35
N ASP A 175 -69.80 -17.38 12.95
CA ASP A 175 -69.32 -17.62 11.59
C ASP A 175 -69.24 -19.12 11.19
N TYR A 176 -69.62 -20.06 12.07
CA TYR A 176 -69.49 -21.49 11.78
C TYR A 176 -70.41 -21.95 10.64
N ARG A 177 -69.83 -22.34 9.50
CA ARG A 177 -70.55 -22.74 8.27
C ARG A 177 -70.58 -24.27 8.02
N GLY A 178 -70.60 -25.08 9.07
CA GLY A 178 -70.65 -26.55 8.94
C GLY A 178 -72.01 -27.11 8.54
N LYS A 179 -72.05 -27.90 7.45
CA LYS A 179 -73.24 -28.71 7.07
C LYS A 179 -73.56 -29.75 8.16
N TRP A 180 -74.82 -30.15 8.30
CA TRP A 180 -75.34 -30.95 9.43
C TRP A 180 -74.50 -32.19 9.81
N ILE A 181 -74.06 -32.98 8.82
CA ILE A 181 -73.22 -34.18 9.05
C ILE A 181 -71.89 -33.80 9.71
N PHE A 182 -71.19 -32.81 9.15
CA PHE A 182 -69.93 -32.31 9.69
C PHE A 182 -70.11 -31.65 11.06
N ARG A 183 -71.25 -30.98 11.30
CA ARG A 183 -71.54 -30.37 12.61
C ARG A 183 -71.69 -31.42 13.72
N ASN A 184 -72.18 -32.62 13.43
CA ASN A 184 -72.23 -33.72 14.40
C ASN A 184 -70.83 -34.32 14.68
N LEU A 185 -70.00 -34.49 13.65
CA LEU A 185 -68.61 -34.96 13.79
C LEU A 185 -67.74 -33.95 14.54
N ASP A 186 -67.80 -32.67 14.15
CA ASP A 186 -67.07 -31.59 14.81
C ASP A 186 -67.53 -31.44 16.29
N ASN A 187 -68.80 -31.67 16.61
CA ASN A 187 -69.32 -31.67 18.00
C ASN A 187 -68.89 -32.91 18.82
N TRP A 188 -68.72 -34.08 18.18
CA TRP A 188 -68.11 -35.24 18.85
C TRP A 188 -66.64 -34.98 19.15
N LEU A 189 -65.88 -34.46 18.18
CA LEU A 189 -64.47 -34.10 18.33
C LEU A 189 -64.29 -33.01 19.40
N ALA A 190 -65.16 -32.00 19.43
CA ALA A 190 -65.16 -30.93 20.42
C ALA A 190 -65.37 -31.43 21.85
N ARG A 191 -66.08 -32.56 22.05
CA ARG A 191 -66.23 -33.22 23.36
C ARG A 191 -65.02 -34.07 23.75
N GLN A 192 -64.32 -34.66 22.78
CA GLN A 192 -63.09 -35.43 23.05
C GLN A 192 -61.92 -34.54 23.48
N VAL A 193 -61.88 -33.29 23.02
CA VAL A 193 -60.78 -32.33 23.27
C VAL A 193 -61.21 -31.19 24.22
N ASP A 194 -62.33 -31.32 24.94
CA ASP A 194 -62.90 -30.31 25.83
C ASP A 194 -62.88 -28.88 25.25
N PHE A 195 -63.22 -28.77 23.95
CA PHE A 195 -63.02 -27.57 23.14
C PHE A 195 -63.62 -26.29 23.77
N PRO A 196 -64.84 -26.28 24.37
CA PRO A 196 -65.37 -25.06 24.98
C PRO A 196 -64.56 -24.53 26.17
N ARG A 197 -63.83 -25.39 26.89
CA ARG A 197 -62.94 -25.00 27.99
C ARG A 197 -61.59 -24.55 27.43
N ASN A 198 -60.99 -25.35 26.56
CA ASN A 198 -59.68 -25.06 25.97
C ASN A 198 -59.71 -23.80 25.09
N PHE A 199 -60.80 -23.54 24.34
CA PHE A 199 -60.97 -22.32 23.56
C PHE A 199 -61.08 -21.06 24.44
N ARG A 200 -61.66 -21.15 25.65
CA ARG A 200 -61.67 -20.04 26.61
C ARG A 200 -60.27 -19.76 27.15
N ASN A 201 -59.55 -20.80 27.56
CA ASN A 201 -58.16 -20.68 28.04
C ASN A 201 -57.24 -20.09 26.95
N TYR A 202 -57.34 -20.58 25.72
CA TYR A 202 -56.59 -20.09 24.56
C TYR A 202 -56.81 -18.58 24.33
N ASN A 203 -58.07 -18.14 24.29
CA ASN A 203 -58.40 -16.72 24.13
C ASN A 203 -57.95 -15.87 25.34
N MET A 204 -57.98 -16.45 26.56
CA MET A 204 -57.50 -15.78 27.77
C MET A 204 -55.98 -15.54 27.72
N LEU A 205 -55.18 -16.53 27.29
CA LEU A 205 -53.74 -16.38 27.12
C LEU A 205 -53.40 -15.28 26.10
N HIS A 206 -54.06 -15.28 24.93
CA HIS A 206 -53.90 -14.21 23.94
C HIS A 206 -54.30 -12.83 24.49
N ALA A 207 -55.38 -12.75 25.26
CA ALA A 207 -55.80 -11.50 25.91
C ALA A 207 -54.79 -11.03 26.98
N MET A 208 -54.22 -11.94 27.77
CA MET A 208 -53.20 -11.64 28.77
C MET A 208 -51.91 -11.12 28.11
N LYS A 209 -51.43 -11.74 27.03
CA LYS A 209 -50.28 -11.22 26.25
C LYS A 209 -50.54 -9.82 25.70
N GLN A 210 -51.73 -9.55 25.17
CA GLN A 210 -52.08 -8.22 24.66
C GLN A 210 -52.21 -7.17 25.76
N GLU A 211 -52.75 -7.55 26.92
CA GLU A 211 -52.94 -6.66 28.07
C GLU A 211 -51.61 -6.28 28.73
N ILE A 212 -50.68 -7.24 28.90
CA ILE A 212 -49.38 -6.93 29.52
C ILE A 212 -48.52 -6.03 28.63
N VAL A 213 -48.52 -6.25 27.31
CA VAL A 213 -47.85 -5.36 26.34
C VAL A 213 -48.43 -3.94 26.37
N LYS A 214 -49.76 -3.78 26.48
CA LYS A 214 -50.38 -2.46 26.67
C LYS A 214 -49.92 -1.78 27.96
N ARG A 215 -49.88 -2.53 29.08
CA ARG A 215 -49.44 -2.00 30.37
C ARG A 215 -47.99 -1.53 30.34
N GLN A 216 -47.09 -2.35 29.79
CA GLN A 216 -45.68 -2.01 29.59
C GLN A 216 -45.55 -0.72 28.76
N LEU A 217 -46.27 -0.61 27.63
CA LEU A 217 -46.29 0.62 26.82
C LEU A 217 -46.79 1.85 27.60
N THR A 218 -47.89 1.74 28.36
CA THR A 218 -48.42 2.87 29.14
C THR A 218 -47.51 3.32 30.27
N VAL A 219 -46.79 2.39 30.90
CA VAL A 219 -45.85 2.69 31.98
C VAL A 219 -44.56 3.27 31.43
N ASN A 220 -44.03 2.74 30.33
CA ASN A 220 -42.86 3.30 29.66
C ASN A 220 -43.11 4.73 29.15
N GLN A 221 -44.26 4.99 28.51
CA GLN A 221 -44.65 6.36 28.11
C GLN A 221 -44.74 7.33 29.29
N ARG A 222 -45.21 6.86 30.45
CA ARG A 222 -45.28 7.66 31.67
C ARG A 222 -43.89 7.89 32.27
N LEU A 223 -43.01 6.90 32.23
CA LEU A 223 -41.62 7.01 32.66
C LEU A 223 -40.84 8.00 31.80
N GLU A 224 -40.98 7.93 30.47
CA GLU A 224 -40.39 8.87 29.50
C GLU A 224 -40.87 10.32 29.70
N ALA A 225 -42.17 10.51 29.98
CA ALA A 225 -42.70 11.83 30.28
C ALA A 225 -42.14 12.41 31.60
N LEU A 226 -42.06 11.57 32.65
CA LEU A 226 -41.51 11.96 33.95
C LEU A 226 -39.99 12.17 33.93
N SER A 227 -39.24 11.39 33.12
CA SER A 227 -37.80 11.61 32.96
C SER A 227 -37.53 12.92 32.22
N ALA A 228 -38.25 13.20 31.13
CA ALA A 228 -38.11 14.47 30.41
C ALA A 228 -38.45 15.69 31.30
N GLU A 229 -39.52 15.63 32.09
CA GLU A 229 -39.85 16.69 33.05
C GLU A 229 -38.75 16.87 34.11
N ARG A 230 -38.28 15.76 34.70
CA ARG A 230 -37.19 15.75 35.69
C ARG A 230 -35.90 16.33 35.12
N ASP A 231 -35.51 15.92 33.92
CA ASP A 231 -34.29 16.37 33.26
C ASP A 231 -34.34 17.87 32.94
N THR A 232 -35.52 18.42 32.59
CA THR A 232 -35.68 19.87 32.42
C THR A 232 -35.51 20.64 33.73
N MET A 233 -35.99 20.12 34.86
CA MET A 233 -35.76 20.72 36.19
C MET A 233 -34.28 20.65 36.60
N ILE A 234 -33.61 19.51 36.37
CA ILE A 234 -32.18 19.35 36.66
C ILE A 234 -31.34 20.30 35.79
N ALA A 235 -31.65 20.40 34.50
CA ALA A 235 -30.97 21.31 33.58
C ALA A 235 -31.19 22.79 33.97
N GLY A 236 -32.40 23.17 34.35
CA GLY A 236 -32.71 24.50 34.87
C GLY A 236 -31.94 24.83 36.16
N ALA A 237 -31.90 23.90 37.11
CA ALA A 237 -31.11 24.06 38.33
C ALA A 237 -29.59 24.15 38.05
N ALA A 238 -29.06 23.33 37.13
CA ALA A 238 -27.67 23.40 36.70
C ALA A 238 -27.33 24.73 36.00
N GLN A 239 -28.26 25.31 35.24
CA GLN A 239 -28.10 26.63 34.63
C GLN A 239 -28.15 27.75 35.68
N ASN A 240 -29.08 27.68 36.64
CA ASN A 240 -29.21 28.66 37.73
C ASN A 240 -27.96 28.73 38.63
N VAL A 241 -27.23 27.61 38.76
CA VAL A 241 -25.98 27.52 39.54
C VAL A 241 -24.73 27.82 38.69
N GLY A 242 -24.86 27.97 37.37
CA GLY A 242 -23.74 28.25 36.45
C GLY A 242 -22.91 27.02 36.03
N LEU A 243 -23.28 25.83 36.49
CA LEU A 243 -22.59 24.56 36.19
C LEU A 243 -22.48 24.29 34.68
N ALA A 244 -23.49 24.68 33.91
CA ALA A 244 -23.49 24.53 32.45
C ALA A 244 -22.33 25.28 31.75
N GLU A 245 -21.93 26.45 32.28
CA GLU A 245 -20.81 27.22 31.72
C GLU A 245 -19.46 26.60 32.10
N VAL A 246 -19.30 26.18 33.36
CA VAL A 246 -18.09 25.49 33.84
C VAL A 246 -17.85 24.18 33.08
N ASN A 247 -18.90 23.37 32.87
CA ASN A 247 -18.79 22.13 32.09
C ASN A 247 -18.44 22.39 30.62
N GLN A 248 -18.91 23.48 30.01
CA GLN A 248 -18.45 23.88 28.68
C GLN A 248 -16.98 24.32 28.66
N GLN A 249 -16.49 24.97 29.73
CA GLN A 249 -15.09 25.34 29.84
C GLN A 249 -14.19 24.11 30.03
N LEU A 250 -14.59 23.17 30.88
CA LEU A 250 -13.92 21.87 31.07
C LEU A 250 -13.81 21.11 29.74
N GLY A 251 -14.92 20.91 29.01
CA GLY A 251 -14.90 20.19 27.72
C GLY A 251 -14.16 20.91 26.58
N ARG A 252 -13.88 22.21 26.71
CA ARG A 252 -12.94 22.94 25.82
C ARG A 252 -11.49 22.72 26.25
N LEU A 253 -11.23 22.75 27.55
CA LEU A 253 -9.89 22.63 28.13
C LEU A 253 -9.34 21.20 28.01
N GLU A 254 -10.18 20.18 28.16
CA GLU A 254 -9.89 18.77 27.90
C GLU A 254 -9.35 18.57 26.48
N LYS A 255 -10.05 19.10 25.47
CA LYS A 255 -9.59 19.06 24.06
C LYS A 255 -8.25 19.75 23.86
N VAL A 256 -8.02 20.89 24.50
CA VAL A 256 -6.73 21.61 24.45
C VAL A 256 -5.60 20.80 25.11
N LEU A 257 -5.90 20.07 26.19
CA LEU A 257 -4.96 19.17 26.85
C LEU A 257 -4.63 17.95 25.99
N ASP A 258 -5.61 17.33 25.35
CA ASP A 258 -5.40 16.20 24.43
C ASP A 258 -4.57 16.60 23.20
N GLU A 259 -4.92 17.72 22.55
CA GLU A 259 -4.11 18.29 21.47
C GLU A 259 -2.69 18.63 21.96
N GLY A 260 -2.56 19.16 23.18
CA GLY A 260 -1.29 19.43 23.84
C GLY A 260 -0.44 18.17 24.02
N HIS A 261 -1.01 17.08 24.56
CA HIS A 261 -0.35 15.80 24.73
C HIS A 261 0.07 15.16 23.41
N ILE A 262 -0.79 15.21 22.39
CA ILE A 262 -0.47 14.72 21.03
C ILE A 262 0.72 15.50 20.45
N ASN A 263 0.73 16.82 20.58
CA ASN A 263 1.82 17.67 20.09
C ASN A 263 3.14 17.45 20.86
N ILE A 264 3.07 17.31 22.19
CA ILE A 264 4.24 16.95 23.02
C ILE A 264 4.80 15.59 22.63
N LYS A 265 3.94 14.59 22.38
CA LYS A 265 4.36 13.24 21.95
C LYS A 265 5.04 13.27 20.58
N LYS A 266 4.46 13.95 19.59
CA LYS A 266 5.06 14.12 18.25
C LYS A 266 6.44 14.77 18.33
N LEU A 267 6.56 15.88 19.07
CA LEU A 267 7.80 16.62 19.19
C LEU A 267 8.88 15.83 19.94
N HIS A 268 8.53 15.04 20.96
CA HIS A 268 9.43 14.07 21.59
C HIS A 268 9.93 13.01 20.61
N GLU A 269 9.04 12.49 19.75
CA GLU A 269 9.40 11.45 18.78
C GLU A 269 10.31 12.00 17.68
N GLU A 270 10.03 13.20 17.15
CA GLU A 270 10.91 13.93 16.23
C GLU A 270 12.29 14.17 16.83
N LEU A 271 12.34 14.67 18.08
CA LEU A 271 13.57 14.95 18.79
C LEU A 271 14.38 13.66 19.05
N ARG A 272 13.71 12.58 19.47
CA ARG A 272 14.33 11.26 19.63
C ARG A 272 14.95 10.76 18.32
N LYS A 273 14.22 10.82 17.20
CA LYS A 273 14.73 10.40 15.88
C LYS A 273 15.92 11.23 15.44
N ASN A 274 15.89 12.55 15.65
CA ASN A 274 17.02 13.43 15.33
C ASN A 274 18.26 13.13 16.20
N ILE A 275 18.10 12.65 17.44
CA ILE A 275 19.22 12.20 18.29
C ILE A 275 19.72 10.79 17.91
N THR A 276 18.85 9.85 17.56
CA THR A 276 19.27 8.48 17.17
C THR A 276 19.84 8.39 15.75
N GLY A 277 19.78 9.48 14.97
CA GLY A 277 20.31 9.55 13.63
C GLY A 277 19.34 9.12 12.52
N ASP A 278 18.05 9.02 12.83
CA ASP A 278 16.98 8.55 11.92
C ASP A 278 15.87 9.61 11.73
N GLY A 279 16.20 10.87 12.01
CA GLY A 279 15.30 12.02 11.86
C GLY A 279 15.65 12.86 10.64
N ALA A 280 14.64 13.45 10.01
CA ALA A 280 14.80 14.16 8.74
C ALA A 280 15.81 15.34 8.80
N LEU A 281 15.96 16.00 9.96
CA LEU A 281 16.98 17.04 10.12
C LEU A 281 18.39 16.41 10.10
N PHE A 282 18.58 15.33 10.85
CA PHE A 282 19.83 14.58 10.88
C PHE A 282 20.20 14.04 9.49
N GLU A 283 19.25 13.43 8.77
CA GLU A 283 19.47 12.95 7.39
C GLU A 283 19.85 14.09 6.44
N SER A 284 19.19 15.25 6.52
CA SER A 284 19.50 16.41 5.68
C SER A 284 20.89 16.98 5.94
N VAL A 285 21.38 16.91 7.18
CA VAL A 285 22.73 17.35 7.58
C VAL A 285 23.76 16.29 7.17
N THR A 286 23.45 15.00 7.36
CA THR A 286 24.26 13.87 6.90
C THR A 286 24.52 13.95 5.40
N ALA A 287 23.48 14.21 4.59
CA ALA A 287 23.60 14.35 3.14
C ALA A 287 24.52 15.51 2.73
N LYS A 288 24.41 16.67 3.39
CA LYS A 288 25.30 17.82 3.14
C LYS A 288 26.75 17.54 3.56
N ILE A 289 26.97 16.84 4.68
CA ILE A 289 28.32 16.43 5.10
C ILE A 289 28.90 15.42 4.09
N ALA A 290 28.11 14.48 3.58
CA ALA A 290 28.53 13.55 2.54
C ALA A 290 28.92 14.25 1.22
N GLU A 291 28.17 15.29 0.82
CA GLU A 291 28.52 16.15 -0.32
C GLU A 291 29.86 16.87 -0.11
N VAL A 292 30.09 17.45 1.07
CA VAL A 292 31.39 18.03 1.44
C VAL A 292 32.50 16.96 1.38
N MET A 293 32.28 15.79 1.99
CA MET A 293 33.24 14.67 2.01
C MET A 293 33.63 14.20 0.60
N GLN A 294 32.72 14.22 -0.37
CA GLN A 294 33.01 13.88 -1.77
C GLN A 294 34.07 14.80 -2.39
N THR A 295 34.12 16.08 -1.98
CA THR A 295 35.09 17.07 -2.47
C THR A 295 36.45 17.04 -1.76
N LEU A 296 36.57 16.33 -0.63
CA LEU A 296 37.79 16.32 0.17
C LEU A 296 38.88 15.42 -0.43
N PRO A 297 40.17 15.82 -0.32
CA PRO A 297 41.29 14.93 -0.66
C PRO A 297 41.37 13.77 0.34
N LEU A 298 41.94 12.64 -0.09
CA LEU A 298 41.87 11.39 0.66
C LEU A 298 42.60 11.45 2.01
N ASP A 299 43.69 12.21 2.10
CA ASP A 299 44.42 12.45 3.35
C ASP A 299 43.54 13.15 4.41
N ARG A 300 42.65 14.03 3.97
CA ARG A 300 41.69 14.71 4.86
C ARG A 300 40.57 13.76 5.30
N LEU A 301 40.11 12.86 4.43
CA LEU A 301 39.15 11.81 4.83
C LEU A 301 39.76 10.86 5.88
N ASN A 302 41.02 10.45 5.69
CA ASN A 302 41.76 9.66 6.68
C ASN A 302 41.93 10.40 8.02
N ALA A 303 42.18 11.71 7.97
CA ALA A 303 42.22 12.56 9.18
C ALA A 303 40.85 12.77 9.86
N LEU A 304 39.74 12.38 9.23
CA LEU A 304 38.41 12.33 9.86
C LEU A 304 38.17 10.98 10.54
N THR A 305 38.47 9.86 9.87
CA THR A 305 38.27 8.51 10.44
C THR A 305 39.19 8.22 11.61
N LEU A 306 40.37 8.85 11.65
CA LEU A 306 41.27 8.81 12.83
C LEU A 306 40.75 9.63 14.03
N LYS A 307 39.63 10.37 13.90
CA LYS A 307 39.00 11.13 14.99
C LYS A 307 37.71 10.48 15.51
N THR A 308 37.14 9.54 14.78
CA THR A 308 36.06 8.66 15.26
C THR A 308 36.62 7.57 16.17
N GLU A 309 35.83 7.10 17.13
CA GLU A 309 36.21 6.05 18.08
C GLU A 309 36.00 4.65 17.49
N SER A 310 35.13 4.53 16.48
CA SER A 310 34.76 3.25 15.86
C SER A 310 35.65 2.85 14.68
N SER A 311 36.03 1.57 14.65
CA SER A 311 36.73 0.94 13.50
C SER A 311 35.85 0.81 12.24
N LEU A 312 34.55 1.11 12.32
CA LEU A 312 33.66 1.10 11.15
C LEU A 312 34.09 2.15 10.11
N ASP A 313 34.56 3.32 10.55
CA ASP A 313 34.97 4.40 9.65
C ASP A 313 36.27 4.05 8.88
N ASP A 314 37.18 3.30 9.50
CA ASP A 314 38.36 2.73 8.82
C ASP A 314 37.97 1.70 7.74
N GLU A 315 36.93 0.89 7.98
CA GLU A 315 36.40 -0.03 6.97
C GLU A 315 35.69 0.72 5.83
N LEU A 316 34.95 1.78 6.14
CA LEU A 316 34.30 2.63 5.13
C LEU A 316 35.36 3.36 4.29
N LEU A 317 36.45 3.86 4.86
CA LEU A 317 37.56 4.47 4.13
C LEU A 317 38.25 3.46 3.18
N LYS A 318 38.47 2.21 3.63
CA LYS A 318 38.97 1.12 2.77
C LYS A 318 38.04 0.85 1.58
N LYS A 319 36.72 0.89 1.80
CA LYS A 319 35.72 0.78 0.71
C LYS A 319 35.79 1.99 -0.23
N VAL A 320 35.85 3.24 0.28
CA VAL A 320 36.06 4.44 -0.55
C VAL A 320 37.29 4.29 -1.47
N LEU A 321 38.41 3.81 -0.93
CA LEU A 321 39.64 3.55 -1.68
C LEU A 321 39.43 2.49 -2.78
N ALA A 322 38.85 1.34 -2.44
CA ALA A 322 38.58 0.27 -3.39
C ALA A 322 37.65 0.74 -4.52
N THR A 323 36.52 1.38 -4.19
CA THR A 323 35.53 1.89 -5.15
C THR A 323 36.14 2.98 -6.04
N LYS A 324 36.94 3.91 -5.51
CA LYS A 324 37.64 4.93 -6.33
C LYS A 324 38.65 4.29 -7.30
N ASN A 325 39.41 3.30 -6.86
CA ASN A 325 40.33 2.56 -7.73
C ASN A 325 39.59 1.79 -8.83
N SER A 326 38.44 1.18 -8.52
CA SER A 326 37.59 0.50 -9.52
C SER A 326 36.98 1.46 -10.55
N ILE A 327 36.56 2.67 -10.11
CA ILE A 327 36.13 3.72 -11.05
C ILE A 327 37.29 4.11 -11.98
N ALA A 328 38.48 4.35 -11.44
CA ALA A 328 39.65 4.71 -12.23
C ALA A 328 40.05 3.63 -13.24
N SER A 329 39.95 2.33 -12.89
CA SER A 329 40.22 1.25 -13.84
C SER A 329 39.18 1.21 -14.97
N PHE A 330 37.89 1.38 -14.68
CA PHE A 330 36.86 1.43 -15.73
C PHE A 330 36.95 2.69 -16.60
N GLU A 331 37.34 3.84 -16.03
CA GLU A 331 37.59 5.07 -16.79
C GLU A 331 38.81 4.90 -17.72
N ASN A 332 39.86 4.21 -17.28
CA ASN A 332 41.01 3.83 -18.12
C ASN A 332 40.66 2.79 -19.21
N ASP A 333 39.81 1.80 -18.91
CA ASP A 333 39.26 0.86 -19.91
C ASP A 333 38.48 1.59 -21.01
N ILE A 334 37.71 2.63 -20.65
CA ILE A 334 37.02 3.46 -21.65
C ILE A 334 38.05 4.29 -22.44
N ALA A 335 39.01 4.93 -21.78
CA ALA A 335 40.02 5.75 -22.43
C ALA A 335 40.89 4.98 -23.44
N THR A 336 41.18 3.70 -23.15
CA THR A 336 41.96 2.82 -24.03
C THR A 336 41.12 2.25 -25.19
N ARG A 337 39.86 1.86 -24.95
CA ARG A 337 39.00 1.24 -25.98
C ARG A 337 38.27 2.24 -26.87
N TYR A 338 38.04 3.46 -26.41
CA TYR A 338 37.32 4.48 -27.19
C TYR A 338 38.03 4.86 -28.51
N PRO A 339 39.37 5.09 -28.55
CA PRO A 339 40.08 5.30 -29.81
C PRO A 339 39.98 4.11 -30.77
N GLU A 340 40.00 2.87 -30.25
CA GLU A 340 39.81 1.69 -31.08
C GLU A 340 38.39 1.60 -31.66
N TRP A 341 37.38 1.91 -30.87
CA TRP A 341 35.98 1.94 -31.33
C TRP A 341 35.78 3.00 -32.42
N VAL A 342 36.36 4.19 -32.26
CA VAL A 342 36.34 5.23 -33.31
C VAL A 342 37.07 4.73 -34.56
N ARG A 343 38.26 4.12 -34.44
CA ARG A 343 39.00 3.58 -35.58
C ARG A 343 38.18 2.54 -36.34
N VAL A 344 37.68 1.51 -35.65
CA VAL A 344 36.85 0.44 -36.25
C VAL A 344 35.56 0.99 -36.86
N GLY A 345 34.96 2.02 -36.26
CA GLY A 345 33.83 2.75 -36.86
C GLY A 345 34.20 3.42 -38.18
N THR A 346 35.32 4.15 -38.24
CA THR A 346 35.79 4.77 -39.49
C THR A 346 36.22 3.75 -40.55
N GLU A 347 36.76 2.60 -40.16
CA GLU A 347 37.04 1.48 -41.07
C GLU A 347 35.73 0.91 -41.64
N TYR A 348 34.72 0.69 -40.78
CA TYR A 348 33.38 0.23 -41.19
C TYR A 348 32.71 1.20 -42.17
N ASP A 349 32.69 2.50 -41.88
CA ASP A 349 32.11 3.52 -42.76
C ASP A 349 32.78 3.53 -44.15
N ARG A 350 34.11 3.32 -44.21
CA ARG A 350 34.88 3.22 -45.45
C ARG A 350 34.51 1.96 -46.25
N ILE A 351 34.40 0.80 -45.59
CA ILE A 351 33.94 -0.44 -46.25
C ILE A 351 32.51 -0.27 -46.74
N HIS A 352 31.59 0.22 -45.91
CA HIS A 352 30.19 0.36 -46.27
C HIS A 352 30.02 1.31 -47.46
N ALA A 353 30.69 2.47 -47.46
CA ALA A 353 30.69 3.38 -48.61
C ALA A 353 31.27 2.73 -49.88
N MET A 354 32.32 1.93 -49.76
CA MET A 354 32.89 1.17 -50.87
C MET A 354 31.93 0.07 -51.37
N ALA A 355 31.30 -0.70 -50.48
CA ALA A 355 30.33 -1.74 -50.80
C ALA A 355 29.11 -1.18 -51.54
N GLN A 356 28.54 -0.08 -51.03
CA GLN A 356 27.49 0.69 -51.70
C GLN A 356 27.93 1.16 -53.08
N SER A 357 29.17 1.67 -53.20
CA SER A 357 29.69 2.10 -54.51
C SER A 357 29.90 0.93 -55.48
N PHE A 358 30.30 -0.25 -55.00
CA PHE A 358 30.45 -1.47 -55.80
C PHE A 358 29.10 -1.95 -56.33
N ILE A 359 28.09 -2.00 -55.46
CA ILE A 359 26.69 -2.32 -55.81
C ILE A 359 26.16 -1.33 -56.87
N ASN A 360 26.31 -0.03 -56.64
CA ASN A 360 25.80 1.01 -57.54
C ASN A 360 26.57 1.13 -58.87
N SER A 361 27.79 0.59 -58.95
CA SER A 361 28.66 0.67 -60.13
C SER A 361 28.39 -0.38 -61.23
N ASP A 362 27.35 -1.21 -61.07
CA ASP A 362 27.00 -2.32 -61.95
C ASP A 362 28.07 -3.45 -62.04
N LEU A 363 29.17 -3.33 -61.30
CA LEU A 363 30.28 -4.30 -61.26
C LEU A 363 29.93 -5.62 -60.56
N ASN A 364 28.85 -5.66 -59.76
CA ASN A 364 28.39 -6.87 -59.07
C ASN A 364 27.58 -7.85 -59.95
N ARG A 365 27.46 -7.62 -61.27
CA ARG A 365 26.72 -8.53 -62.15
C ARG A 365 27.45 -9.87 -62.32
N SER A 366 26.73 -10.97 -62.17
CA SER A 366 27.23 -12.36 -62.27
C SER A 366 27.98 -12.72 -63.55
N LYS A 367 27.79 -11.96 -64.65
CA LYS A 367 28.51 -12.11 -65.91
C LYS A 367 29.98 -11.65 -65.87
N TYR A 368 30.39 -10.89 -64.85
CA TYR A 368 31.73 -10.33 -64.76
C TYR A 368 32.70 -11.23 -63.99
N HIS A 369 33.87 -11.40 -64.59
CA HIS A 369 35.04 -12.03 -63.99
C HIS A 369 36.18 -11.02 -63.94
N TYR A 370 36.99 -11.11 -62.90
CA TYR A 370 38.12 -10.22 -62.65
C TYR A 370 39.41 -11.04 -62.65
N ASP A 371 40.41 -10.60 -63.41
CA ASP A 371 41.75 -11.20 -63.45
C ASP A 371 42.64 -10.71 -62.29
N ILE A 372 42.12 -10.89 -61.07
CA ILE A 372 42.73 -10.45 -59.82
C ILE A 372 42.67 -11.59 -58.80
N GLY A 373 43.72 -11.73 -57.99
CA GLY A 373 43.79 -12.73 -56.92
C GLY A 373 43.13 -12.24 -55.62
N MET A 374 42.66 -13.18 -54.79
CA MET A 374 42.07 -12.89 -53.47
C MET A 374 42.99 -12.00 -52.62
N ASN A 375 44.25 -12.40 -52.48
CA ASN A 375 45.27 -11.69 -51.69
C ASN A 375 45.50 -10.25 -52.18
N GLN A 376 45.29 -9.96 -53.47
CA GLN A 376 45.44 -8.60 -54.03
C GLN A 376 44.25 -7.72 -53.62
N ILE A 377 43.03 -8.27 -53.63
CA ILE A 377 41.84 -7.57 -53.12
C ILE A 377 41.96 -7.34 -51.61
N GLU A 378 42.38 -8.35 -50.84
CA GLU A 378 42.64 -8.20 -49.40
C GLU A 378 43.68 -7.10 -49.12
N THR A 379 44.76 -7.03 -49.91
CA THR A 379 45.75 -5.94 -49.81
C THR A 379 45.12 -4.57 -50.08
N ILE A 380 44.34 -4.44 -51.16
CA ILE A 380 43.65 -3.18 -51.51
C ILE A 380 42.65 -2.77 -50.41
N LEU A 381 41.94 -3.74 -49.82
CA LEU A 381 41.02 -3.51 -48.72
C LEU A 381 41.76 -2.99 -47.48
N VAL A 382 42.85 -3.63 -47.05
CA VAL A 382 43.69 -3.15 -45.95
C VAL A 382 44.18 -1.71 -46.19
N SER A 383 44.60 -1.37 -47.41
CA SER A 383 44.99 0.02 -47.75
C SER A 383 43.81 1.02 -47.72
N ILE A 384 42.59 0.59 -48.06
CA ILE A 384 41.37 1.40 -47.90
C ILE A 384 41.01 1.55 -46.40
N PHE A 385 41.27 0.54 -45.57
CA PHE A 385 41.04 0.61 -44.12
C PHE A 385 42.00 1.61 -43.47
N SER A 386 43.29 1.55 -43.80
CA SER A 386 44.30 2.56 -43.43
C SER A 386 43.90 3.97 -43.90
N GLY A 387 43.28 4.07 -45.08
CA GLY A 387 42.84 5.33 -45.68
C GLY A 387 43.83 5.88 -46.71
N ASP A 388 44.80 5.08 -47.12
CA ASP A 388 45.77 5.41 -48.18
C ASP A 388 45.06 5.56 -49.54
N PHE A 389 43.90 4.90 -49.70
CA PHE A 389 43.04 5.03 -50.88
C PHE A 389 41.59 5.33 -50.50
N GLY A 390 40.93 6.14 -51.33
CA GLY A 390 39.49 6.41 -51.20
C GLY A 390 38.64 5.20 -51.59
N SER A 391 37.39 5.16 -51.09
CA SER A 391 36.42 4.06 -51.27
C SER A 391 36.07 3.70 -52.72
N ARG A 392 36.52 4.48 -53.71
CA ARG A 392 36.33 4.22 -55.15
C ARG A 392 37.51 3.49 -55.81
N HIS A 393 38.67 3.41 -55.16
CA HIS A 393 39.90 2.88 -55.78
C HIS A 393 39.77 1.40 -56.19
N LEU A 394 39.10 0.59 -55.36
CA LEU A 394 38.76 -0.79 -55.70
C LEU A 394 37.92 -0.87 -57.00
N LEU A 395 37.00 0.07 -57.23
CA LEU A 395 36.18 0.09 -58.45
C LEU A 395 37.00 0.44 -59.70
N GLU A 396 38.01 1.29 -59.57
CA GLU A 396 38.90 1.67 -60.67
C GLU A 396 39.75 0.48 -61.12
N ILE A 397 40.33 -0.24 -60.15
CA ILE A 397 41.08 -1.48 -60.40
C ILE A 397 40.16 -2.56 -60.99
N LEU A 398 38.98 -2.78 -60.41
CA LEU A 398 38.02 -3.76 -60.93
C LEU A 398 37.53 -3.39 -62.34
N LYS A 399 37.40 -2.10 -62.69
CA LYS A 399 37.08 -1.67 -64.07
C LYS A 399 38.18 -2.01 -65.07
N SER A 400 39.45 -1.81 -64.72
CA SER A 400 40.58 -2.13 -65.62
C SER A 400 40.84 -3.62 -65.78
N VAL A 401 40.51 -4.43 -64.77
CA VAL A 401 40.84 -5.87 -64.68
C VAL A 401 39.60 -6.77 -65.00
N ARG A 402 38.51 -6.17 -65.49
CA ARG A 402 37.26 -6.86 -65.85
C ARG A 402 37.34 -7.53 -67.22
N TYR A 403 36.93 -8.79 -67.28
CA TYR A 403 36.57 -9.46 -68.53
C TYR A 403 35.20 -10.15 -68.46
N VAL A 404 34.66 -10.51 -69.63
CA VAL A 404 33.50 -11.39 -69.79
C VAL A 404 34.02 -12.63 -70.51
N PRO A 405 33.92 -13.84 -69.93
CA PRO A 405 34.36 -15.05 -70.61
C PRO A 405 33.53 -15.29 -71.86
N ASN A 406 34.19 -15.51 -73.00
CA ASN A 406 33.53 -15.65 -74.30
C ASN A 406 33.15 -17.11 -74.56
N ASN A 407 31.89 -17.48 -74.30
CA ASN A 407 31.38 -18.84 -74.52
C ASN A 407 31.16 -19.11 -76.02
N ASN A 408 32.21 -19.55 -76.71
CA ASN A 408 32.16 -19.96 -78.12
C ASN A 408 32.10 -21.49 -78.28
N SER A 409 30.91 -22.09 -78.11
CA SER A 409 30.54 -23.35 -78.78
C SER A 409 29.03 -23.63 -78.78
N SER A 410 28.46 -23.65 -79.98
CA SER A 410 27.32 -24.46 -80.46
C SER A 410 26.30 -25.07 -79.46
N GLY A 411 25.13 -24.44 -79.39
CA GLY A 411 23.84 -25.06 -79.75
C GLY A 411 23.22 -26.17 -78.88
N SER A 412 22.25 -25.80 -78.04
CA SER A 412 20.85 -26.27 -78.18
C SER A 412 19.89 -25.44 -77.32
N SER A 413 18.63 -25.34 -77.76
CA SER A 413 17.55 -24.59 -77.11
C SER A 413 16.95 -25.31 -75.91
N GLY A 414 16.75 -24.58 -74.81
CA GLY A 414 15.97 -25.04 -73.64
C GLY A 414 15.49 -23.86 -72.80
N SER A 415 14.22 -23.47 -72.96
CA SER A 415 13.64 -22.28 -72.34
C SER A 415 12.94 -22.58 -71.00
N SER A 416 13.39 -21.94 -69.93
CA SER A 416 12.58 -21.59 -68.76
C SER A 416 13.17 -20.31 -68.13
N SER A 417 12.57 -19.15 -68.38
CA SER A 417 11.69 -18.47 -67.41
C SER A 417 12.33 -18.37 -66.01
N SER A 418 12.97 -17.25 -65.67
CA SER A 418 12.33 -16.01 -65.17
C SER A 418 12.28 -15.98 -63.64
N GLY A 419 12.97 -15.00 -63.03
CA GLY A 419 12.97 -14.84 -61.57
C GLY A 419 14.06 -13.91 -61.06
N GLY A 420 14.19 -12.71 -61.63
CA GLY A 420 15.09 -11.69 -61.10
C GLY A 420 14.47 -10.96 -59.90
N PHE A 421 15.20 -10.85 -58.80
CA PHE A 421 14.86 -9.94 -57.69
C PHE A 421 16.11 -9.16 -57.24
N TRP A 422 16.29 -8.00 -57.86
CA TRP A 422 16.97 -6.85 -57.27
C TRP A 422 15.95 -5.72 -57.26
N SER A 423 15.25 -5.56 -56.15
CA SER A 423 14.34 -4.43 -55.90
C SER A 423 14.93 -3.55 -54.81
N THR A 424 15.41 -2.38 -55.21
CA THR A 424 15.71 -1.28 -54.31
C THR A 424 14.44 -0.82 -53.60
N SER A 425 14.49 -0.69 -52.27
CA SER A 425 13.50 0.09 -51.52
C SER A 425 14.18 0.78 -50.35
N SER A 426 14.41 2.09 -50.52
CA SER A 426 14.86 2.99 -49.47
C SER A 426 13.65 3.48 -48.66
N SER A 427 13.36 2.84 -47.52
CA SER A 427 12.56 3.46 -46.46
C SER A 427 12.72 2.77 -45.10
N ASN A 428 13.57 3.36 -44.26
CA ASN A 428 13.25 3.79 -42.90
C ASN A 428 12.22 2.94 -42.09
N SER A 429 12.70 2.18 -41.10
CA SER A 429 11.91 1.92 -39.88
C SER A 429 12.82 1.63 -38.67
N SER A 430 12.74 2.50 -37.68
CA SER A 430 13.29 2.33 -36.34
C SER A 430 12.40 1.39 -35.49
N SER A 431 13.03 0.58 -34.62
CA SER A 431 12.45 -0.09 -33.42
C SER A 431 11.26 -1.07 -33.63
N SER A 432 11.12 -2.20 -32.91
CA SER A 432 11.96 -2.79 -31.85
C SER A 432 11.57 -4.25 -31.54
N SER A 433 12.57 -5.03 -31.11
CA SER A 433 12.49 -6.13 -30.10
C SER A 433 11.43 -7.24 -30.20
N SER A 434 11.85 -8.41 -30.68
CA SER A 434 11.51 -9.76 -30.16
C SER A 434 12.50 -10.75 -30.78
N SER A 435 12.97 -11.85 -30.18
CA SER A 435 12.75 -12.46 -28.86
C SER A 435 13.81 -13.56 -28.67
N ARG A 436 14.12 -13.97 -27.43
CA ARG A 436 14.75 -15.28 -27.18
C ARG A 436 13.70 -16.29 -26.74
N SER A 437 13.70 -17.44 -27.41
CA SER A 437 13.16 -18.73 -26.96
C SER A 437 14.03 -19.28 -25.79
N SER A 438 13.70 -20.33 -25.02
CA SER A 438 12.59 -21.32 -24.97
C SER A 438 12.31 -21.66 -23.48
N SER A 439 11.61 -22.69 -22.98
CA SER A 439 10.85 -23.87 -23.49
C SER A 439 10.05 -24.44 -22.30
N SER A 440 8.71 -24.46 -22.28
CA SER A 440 7.84 -25.53 -22.82
C SER A 440 7.15 -26.37 -21.73
N ARG A 441 5.97 -26.93 -22.05
CA ARG A 441 5.21 -27.99 -21.33
C ARG A 441 4.45 -27.57 -20.05
N SER A 442 3.27 -28.12 -19.72
CA SER A 442 2.11 -28.60 -20.52
C SER A 442 1.04 -29.14 -19.56
N SER A 443 -0.25 -28.79 -19.75
CA SER A 443 -1.47 -29.49 -19.25
C SER A 443 -1.59 -29.69 -17.71
N SER A 444 -2.75 -29.64 -17.06
CA SER A 444 -4.14 -29.81 -17.52
C SER A 444 -5.13 -29.09 -16.58
N SER A 445 -6.40 -29.04 -16.98
CA SER A 445 -7.50 -28.39 -16.27
C SER A 445 -8.22 -29.30 -15.24
N ARG A 446 -8.59 -28.80 -14.05
CA ARG A 446 -9.99 -28.63 -13.59
C ARG A 446 -10.16 -28.26 -12.09
N SER A 447 -11.25 -27.52 -11.84
CA SER A 447 -12.13 -27.47 -10.63
C SER A 447 -11.67 -26.87 -9.29
N GLY A 448 -12.56 -26.04 -8.71
CA GLY A 448 -12.57 -25.56 -7.31
C GLY A 448 -11.61 -24.42 -6.99
N GLY A 449 -11.90 -23.43 -6.15
CA GLY A 449 -13.12 -23.09 -5.39
C GLY A 449 -12.74 -22.13 -4.23
N TYR A 450 -13.65 -21.21 -3.82
CA TYR A 450 -13.61 -20.37 -2.58
C TYR A 450 -12.31 -19.55 -2.28
N SER A 451 -12.28 -18.20 -2.43
CA SER A 451 -12.65 -17.16 -1.42
C SER A 451 -11.85 -17.23 -0.09
N SER A 452 -11.36 -16.16 0.56
CA SER A 452 -11.45 -14.69 0.41
C SER A 452 -10.29 -14.03 1.23
N SER A 453 -10.05 -12.71 1.24
CA SER A 453 -10.64 -11.86 2.28
C SER A 453 -10.23 -10.38 2.17
N SER A 454 -11.17 -9.51 2.51
CA SER A 454 -10.96 -8.13 2.95
C SER A 454 -12.12 -7.76 3.88
N SER A 455 -11.87 -7.41 5.14
CA SER A 455 -12.73 -6.47 5.89
C SER A 455 -12.12 -6.09 7.24
N SER A 456 -12.39 -4.84 7.61
CA SER A 456 -12.34 -4.28 8.96
C SER A 456 -13.56 -4.69 9.81
N GLY A 457 -13.45 -4.50 11.14
CA GLY A 457 -14.55 -3.98 11.97
C GLY A 457 -15.22 -4.91 13.00
N GLY A 458 -15.07 -4.56 14.30
CA GLY A 458 -15.91 -5.01 15.43
C GLY A 458 -15.61 -6.42 16.01
N GLY A 459 -15.83 -6.71 17.29
CA GLY A 459 -16.20 -5.84 18.41
C GLY A 459 -17.20 -6.49 19.38
N SER A 460 -16.71 -7.14 20.45
CA SER A 460 -17.49 -7.68 21.60
C SER A 460 -18.43 -8.86 21.24
N PHE A 461 -18.94 -9.70 22.17
CA PHE A 461 -18.99 -9.69 23.64
C PHE A 461 -18.99 -11.13 24.21
N SER A 462 -18.75 -11.25 25.52
CA SER A 462 -18.67 -12.52 26.28
C SER A 462 -20.03 -13.01 26.78
N SER A 463 -20.25 -14.32 26.82
CA SER A 463 -21.21 -14.93 27.78
C SER A 463 -20.87 -16.39 28.08
N SER A 464 -20.13 -16.62 29.16
CA SER A 464 -19.95 -17.94 29.77
C SER A 464 -20.92 -18.10 30.94
N SER A 465 -21.97 -18.90 30.80
CA SER A 465 -22.87 -19.26 31.90
C SER A 465 -22.62 -20.70 32.36
N SER A 466 -21.82 -20.83 33.43
CA SER A 466 -21.57 -22.08 34.14
C SER A 466 -22.06 -21.97 35.58
N SER A 467 -23.23 -22.54 35.84
CA SER A 467 -23.75 -22.94 37.15
C SER A 467 -24.99 -23.80 36.89
N GLY A 468 -25.32 -24.83 37.65
CA GLY A 468 -24.98 -25.09 39.04
C GLY A 468 -26.30 -25.19 39.80
N GLY A 469 -26.78 -26.41 40.06
CA GLY A 469 -28.17 -26.64 40.47
C GLY A 469 -28.51 -26.17 41.88
N GLY A 470 -29.79 -25.86 42.10
CA GLY A 470 -30.37 -25.51 43.40
C GLY A 470 -31.80 -26.05 43.53
N LYS A 471 -32.09 -26.71 44.64
CA LYS A 471 -33.41 -27.30 44.96
C LYS A 471 -34.29 -26.29 45.68
N PHE A 472 -35.56 -26.16 45.29
CA PHE A 472 -36.68 -25.72 46.14
C PHE A 472 -37.93 -26.48 45.67
N THR A 473 -38.45 -27.46 46.41
CA THR A 473 -39.39 -27.38 47.56
C THR A 473 -40.78 -26.86 47.19
N THR A 474 -41.78 -27.68 47.50
CA THR A 474 -43.23 -27.50 47.32
C THR A 474 -43.85 -26.46 48.27
N THR A 475 -45.16 -26.21 48.11
CA THR A 475 -46.05 -25.22 48.79
C THR A 475 -46.03 -23.83 48.11
N ASP A 476 -47.15 -23.12 47.92
CA ASP A 476 -48.55 -23.44 48.23
C ASP A 476 -49.56 -22.70 47.30
N SER A 477 -50.78 -23.24 47.20
CA SER A 477 -52.07 -22.57 46.92
C SER A 477 -52.20 -21.52 45.79
N PHE A 478 -52.90 -21.87 44.71
CA PHE A 478 -54.24 -21.33 44.39
C PHE A 478 -55.00 -22.23 43.38
#